data_AF-A0A2V5J6F3-F1
#
_entry.id   AF-A0A2V5J6F3-F1
#
_cell.length_a   1.000
_cell.length_b   1.000
_cell.length_c   1.000
_cell.angle_alpha   90.00
_cell.angle_beta   90.00
_cell.angle_gamma   90.00
#
_symmetry.space_group_name_H-M   'P 1'
#
loop_
_entity.id
_entity.type
_entity.pdbx_description
1 polymer ?
#
loop_
_entity_poly.entity_id
_entity_poly.type
_entity_poly.pdbx_seq_one_letter_code
_entity_poly.pdbx_strand_id
1 'polypeptide(L)'
;MKTILSLAAIAGLASGAFADIQDPPSNDYGPTRKLGRGISNFVIAPTEFFVTVNQVNQTEGNSAGAGYGVWRGLGRAGARHVAGLIEILTFPFPIWRQSYYPILPPDIPYIHAGYAEFPPELGNESKYPYVRDTHQDFN
;
A
#
# COMPACT_ATOMS: atom_id res chain seq x y z
N MET A 1 -23.99 -1.26 -46.67
CA MET A 1 -23.49 -2.47 -45.97
C MET A 1 -22.15 -2.26 -45.28
N LYS A 2 -21.11 -1.75 -45.97
CA LYS A 2 -19.79 -1.51 -45.36
C LYS A 2 -19.80 -0.56 -44.15
N THR A 3 -20.62 0.49 -44.20
CA THR A 3 -20.77 1.50 -43.13
C THR A 3 -21.42 0.95 -41.87
N ILE A 4 -22.41 0.08 -42.02
CA ILE A 4 -23.11 -0.57 -40.89
C ILE A 4 -22.17 -1.57 -40.20
N LEU A 5 -21.41 -2.34 -40.98
CA LEU A 5 -20.40 -3.27 -40.47
C LEU A 5 -19.26 -2.56 -39.71
N SER A 6 -18.83 -1.38 -40.18
CA SER A 6 -17.79 -0.61 -39.50
C SER A 6 -18.31 0.04 -38.22
N LEU A 7 -19.54 0.55 -38.20
CA LEU A 7 -20.17 1.04 -36.96
C LEU A 7 -20.38 -0.08 -35.93
N ALA A 8 -20.79 -1.27 -36.36
CA ALA A 8 -20.93 -2.42 -35.47
C ALA A 8 -19.58 -2.89 -34.90
N ALA A 9 -18.52 -2.86 -35.71
CA ALA A 9 -17.17 -3.17 -35.25
C ALA A 9 -16.65 -2.14 -34.22
N ILE A 10 -16.89 -0.84 -34.45
CA ILE A 10 -16.53 0.23 -33.52
C ILE A 10 -17.31 0.11 -32.21
N ALA A 11 -18.62 -0.13 -32.28
CA ALA A 11 -19.45 -0.32 -31.08
C ALA A 11 -19.05 -1.58 -30.29
N GLY A 12 -18.71 -2.67 -30.99
CA GLY A 12 -18.17 -3.89 -30.38
C GLY A 12 -16.84 -3.65 -29.67
N LEU A 13 -15.92 -2.91 -30.28
CA LEU A 13 -14.63 -2.58 -29.67
C LEU A 13 -14.77 -1.56 -28.52
N ALA A 14 -15.70 -0.61 -28.60
CA ALA A 14 -15.95 0.39 -27.56
C ALA A 14 -16.66 -0.19 -26.32
N SER A 15 -17.34 -1.34 -26.45
CA SER A 15 -18.06 -1.98 -25.33
C SER A 15 -17.16 -2.52 -24.22
N GLY A 16 -15.85 -2.63 -24.45
CA GLY A 16 -14.86 -3.06 -23.44
C GLY A 16 -14.38 -1.96 -22.49
N ALA A 17 -14.85 -0.70 -22.63
CA ALA A 17 -14.37 0.44 -21.84
C ALA A 17 -15.16 0.71 -20.54
N PHE A 18 -15.74 -0.33 -19.93
CA PHE A 18 -16.37 -0.24 -18.59
C PHE A 18 -15.45 -0.88 -17.55
N ALA A 19 -14.44 -0.17 -17.06
CA ALA A 19 -13.54 -0.75 -16.04
C ALA A 19 -13.20 0.16 -14.85
N ASP A 20 -13.51 1.46 -14.89
CA ASP A 20 -12.98 2.40 -13.88
C ASP A 20 -14.04 3.16 -13.06
N ILE A 21 -15.24 3.39 -13.61
CA ILE A 21 -16.27 4.20 -12.92
C ILE A 21 -17.05 3.43 -11.85
N GLN A 22 -17.09 2.09 -11.92
CA GLN A 22 -17.87 1.24 -11.00
C GLN A 22 -16.99 0.22 -10.29
N ASP A 23 -15.75 0.59 -9.97
CA ASP A 23 -14.89 -0.32 -9.25
C ASP A 23 -15.40 -0.49 -7.81
N PRO A 24 -15.86 -1.70 -7.41
CA PRO A 24 -16.33 -1.88 -6.05
C PRO A 24 -15.17 -1.63 -5.08
N PRO A 25 -15.40 -1.09 -3.87
CA PRO A 25 -14.36 -0.87 -2.87
C PRO A 25 -13.58 -2.13 -2.47
N SER A 26 -14.06 -3.32 -2.85
CA SER A 26 -13.37 -4.59 -2.64
C SER A 26 -12.40 -4.98 -3.77
N ASN A 27 -12.36 -4.29 -4.91
CA ASN A 27 -11.48 -4.62 -6.03
C ASN A 27 -9.99 -4.43 -5.69
N ASP A 28 -9.69 -3.51 -4.79
CA ASP A 28 -8.35 -3.31 -4.22
C ASP A 28 -7.79 -4.55 -3.50
N TYR A 29 -8.66 -5.51 -3.14
CA TYR A 29 -8.32 -6.69 -2.37
C TYR A 29 -8.71 -7.96 -3.13
N GLY A 30 -7.83 -8.40 -4.02
CA GLY A 30 -7.94 -9.68 -4.74
C GLY A 30 -6.89 -10.72 -4.30
N PRO A 31 -7.06 -12.00 -4.71
CA PRO A 31 -6.10 -13.07 -4.44
C PRO A 31 -4.68 -12.78 -4.95
N THR A 32 -4.57 -12.22 -6.16
CA THR A 32 -3.30 -11.85 -6.79
C THR A 32 -2.64 -10.66 -6.09
N ARG A 33 -3.43 -9.67 -5.66
CA ARG A 33 -2.96 -8.53 -4.87
C ARG A 33 -2.47 -8.98 -3.49
N LYS A 34 -3.18 -9.92 -2.84
CA LYS A 34 -2.76 -10.57 -1.60
C LYS A 34 -1.44 -11.32 -1.78
N LEU A 35 -1.26 -12.07 -2.86
CA LEU A 35 0.01 -12.74 -3.16
C LEU A 35 1.15 -11.73 -3.33
N GLY A 36 0.96 -10.69 -4.16
CA GLY A 36 1.98 -9.67 -4.39
C GLY A 36 2.38 -8.93 -3.11
N ARG A 37 1.39 -8.58 -2.27
CA ARG A 37 1.63 -7.98 -0.95
C ARG A 37 2.36 -8.94 -0.01
N GLY A 38 1.99 -10.23 -0.01
CA GLY A 38 2.64 -11.26 0.79
C GLY A 38 4.13 -11.43 0.43
N ILE A 39 4.44 -11.51 -0.87
CA ILE A 39 5.82 -11.56 -1.38
C ILE A 39 6.59 -10.30 -1.00
N SER A 40 6.01 -9.12 -1.21
CA SER A 40 6.63 -7.85 -0.86
C SER A 40 6.95 -7.78 0.64
N ASN A 41 5.98 -8.11 1.49
CA ASN A 41 6.20 -8.16 2.93
C ASN A 41 7.29 -9.16 3.31
N PHE A 42 7.27 -10.38 2.77
CA PHE A 42 8.26 -11.40 3.12
C PHE A 42 9.68 -11.05 2.67
N VAL A 43 9.86 -10.55 1.44
CA VAL A 43 11.17 -10.26 0.85
C VAL A 43 11.77 -8.97 1.41
N ILE A 44 10.95 -7.94 1.64
CA ILE A 44 11.40 -6.62 2.11
C ILE A 44 11.44 -6.53 3.63
N ALA A 45 10.82 -7.47 4.36
CA ALA A 45 10.81 -7.43 5.83
C ALA A 45 12.18 -7.27 6.52
N PRO A 46 13.31 -7.86 6.03
CA PRO A 46 14.63 -7.61 6.65
C PRO A 46 15.04 -6.13 6.63
N THR A 47 14.63 -5.35 5.63
CA THR A 47 15.01 -3.94 5.54
C THR A 47 14.32 -3.10 6.61
N GLU A 48 13.17 -3.53 7.12
CA GLU A 48 12.45 -2.86 8.21
C GLU A 48 13.29 -2.74 9.47
N PHE A 49 14.18 -3.71 9.75
CA PHE A 49 15.07 -3.66 10.89
C PHE A 49 15.98 -2.42 10.82
N PHE A 50 16.69 -2.25 9.70
CA PHE A 50 17.63 -1.15 9.52
C PHE A 50 16.92 0.20 9.46
N VAL A 51 15.76 0.27 8.80
CA VAL A 51 14.96 1.49 8.70
C VAL A 51 14.47 1.90 10.09
N THR A 52 13.94 0.96 10.87
CA THR A 52 13.41 1.25 12.22
C THR A 52 14.51 1.70 13.17
N VAL A 53 15.68 1.05 13.17
CA VAL A 53 16.81 1.45 14.02
C VAL A 53 17.29 2.85 13.67
N ASN A 54 17.43 3.16 12.38
CA ASN A 54 17.83 4.50 11.93
C ASN A 54 16.76 5.55 12.23
N GLN A 55 15.49 5.22 12.09
CA GLN A 55 14.38 6.11 12.43
C GLN A 55 14.43 6.48 13.92
N VAL A 56 14.51 5.48 14.80
CA VAL A 56 14.59 5.70 16.26
C VAL A 56 15.85 6.46 16.63
N ASN A 57 16.98 6.16 15.98
CA ASN A 57 18.22 6.92 16.20
C ASN A 57 18.05 8.42 15.86
N GLN A 58 17.36 8.73 14.78
CA GLN A 58 17.11 10.11 14.37
C GLN A 58 16.08 10.81 15.28
N THR A 59 15.00 10.14 15.66
CA THR A 59 13.92 10.77 16.44
C THR A 59 14.16 10.79 17.94
N GLU A 60 14.89 9.80 18.48
CA GLU A 60 15.05 9.59 19.93
C GLU A 60 16.52 9.54 20.38
N GLY A 61 17.48 9.59 19.45
CA GLY A 61 18.92 9.64 19.71
C GLY A 61 19.62 8.27 19.76
N ASN A 62 20.96 8.31 19.79
CA ASN A 62 21.81 7.10 19.67
C ASN A 62 21.55 6.02 20.73
N SER A 63 21.28 6.40 21.98
CA SER A 63 20.99 5.44 23.06
C SER A 63 19.67 4.72 22.82
N ALA A 64 18.63 5.45 22.39
CA ALA A 64 17.34 4.88 22.04
C ALA A 64 17.43 4.00 20.79
N GLY A 65 18.18 4.41 19.77
CA GLY A 65 18.42 3.62 18.56
C GLY A 65 19.09 2.26 18.86
N ALA A 66 20.13 2.27 19.70
CA ALA A 66 20.87 1.05 20.07
C ALA A 66 20.08 0.12 21.01
N GLY A 67 19.21 0.66 21.87
CA GLY A 67 18.39 -0.13 22.79
C GLY A 67 17.00 -0.46 22.22
N TYR A 68 16.11 0.53 22.28
CA TYR A 68 14.71 0.40 21.87
C TYR A 68 14.56 0.16 20.37
N GLY A 69 15.35 0.86 19.54
CA GLY A 69 15.30 0.76 18.08
C GLY A 69 15.59 -0.66 17.57
N VAL A 70 16.54 -1.36 18.18
CA VAL A 70 16.90 -2.74 17.84
C VAL A 70 15.72 -3.69 18.09
N TRP A 71 15.12 -3.63 19.29
CA TRP A 71 13.98 -4.50 19.62
C TRP A 71 12.73 -4.16 18.82
N ARG A 72 12.45 -2.87 18.61
CA ARG A 72 11.35 -2.40 17.75
C ARG A 72 11.54 -2.87 16.31
N GLY A 73 12.75 -2.75 15.77
CA GLY A 73 13.10 -3.18 14.43
C GLY A 73 12.95 -4.68 14.24
N LEU A 74 13.44 -5.49 15.20
CA LEU A 74 13.26 -6.94 15.18
C LEU A 74 11.78 -7.33 15.22
N GLY A 75 10.99 -6.70 16.08
CA GLY A 75 9.55 -6.95 16.18
C GLY A 75 8.81 -6.63 14.89
N ARG A 76 9.09 -5.47 14.27
CA ARG A 76 8.45 -5.06 13.01
C ARG A 76 8.88 -5.93 11.83
N ALA A 77 10.17 -6.26 11.72
CA ALA A 77 10.69 -7.15 10.70
C ALA A 77 10.11 -8.58 10.83
N GLY A 78 10.01 -9.10 12.06
CA GLY A 78 9.41 -10.40 12.35
C GLY A 78 7.92 -10.44 12.01
N ALA A 79 7.16 -9.44 12.45
CA ALA A 79 5.73 -9.32 12.14
C ALA A 79 5.49 -9.29 10.62
N ARG A 80 6.30 -8.52 9.87
CA ARG A 80 6.17 -8.43 8.42
C ARG A 80 6.55 -9.74 7.71
N HIS A 81 7.57 -10.47 8.17
CA HIS A 81 7.88 -11.82 7.65
C HIS A 81 6.73 -12.79 7.86
N VAL A 82 6.21 -12.87 9.09
CA VAL A 82 5.14 -13.83 9.44
C VAL A 82 3.87 -13.49 8.65
N ALA A 83 3.47 -12.22 8.63
CA ALA A 83 2.31 -11.78 7.85
C ALA A 83 2.49 -12.05 6.35
N GLY A 84 3.68 -11.75 5.80
CA GLY A 84 4.00 -12.02 4.40
C GLY A 84 3.91 -13.50 4.06
N LEU A 85 4.48 -14.37 4.90
CA LEU A 85 4.43 -15.81 4.73
C LEU A 85 3.00 -16.35 4.80
N ILE A 86 2.20 -15.88 5.76
CA ILE A 86 0.78 -16.25 5.86
C ILE A 86 0.03 -15.81 4.60
N GLU A 87 0.24 -14.59 4.11
CA GLU A 87 -0.42 -14.10 2.89
C GLU A 87 -0.01 -14.89 1.64
N ILE A 88 1.25 -15.32 1.52
CA ILE A 88 1.73 -16.20 0.44
C ILE A 88 1.05 -17.57 0.52
N LEU A 89 1.08 -18.23 1.69
CA LEU A 89 0.53 -19.58 1.84
C LEU A 89 -0.99 -19.63 1.69
N THR A 90 -1.66 -18.53 2.03
CA THR A 90 -3.12 -18.45 2.08
C THR A 90 -3.70 -17.57 0.98
N PHE A 91 -2.90 -17.23 -0.04
CA PHE A 91 -3.29 -16.28 -1.08
C PHE A 91 -4.61 -16.59 -1.79
N PRO A 92 -5.00 -17.87 -2.05
CA PRO A 92 -6.26 -18.16 -2.73
C PRO A 92 -7.47 -17.91 -1.83
N PHE A 93 -7.29 -17.97 -0.51
CA PHE A 93 -8.37 -17.98 0.46
C PHE A 93 -8.56 -16.62 1.16
N PRO A 94 -9.80 -16.16 1.35
CA PRO A 94 -10.12 -14.93 2.07
C PRO A 94 -10.11 -15.15 3.60
N ILE A 95 -8.92 -15.41 4.15
CA ILE A 95 -8.75 -15.78 5.57
C ILE A 95 -8.91 -14.61 6.53
N TRP A 96 -8.65 -13.38 6.09
CA TRP A 96 -8.61 -12.21 6.97
C TRP A 96 -9.85 -11.35 6.80
N ARG A 97 -10.62 -11.13 7.88
CA ARG A 97 -11.87 -10.36 7.86
C ARG A 97 -12.87 -10.84 6.79
N GLN A 98 -12.89 -12.16 6.54
CA GLN A 98 -13.71 -12.78 5.49
C GLN A 98 -13.46 -12.17 4.09
N SER A 99 -12.26 -11.64 3.85
CA SER A 99 -11.86 -10.96 2.62
C SER A 99 -10.35 -11.14 2.35
N TYR A 100 -9.84 -10.51 1.30
CA TYR A 100 -8.40 -10.41 0.97
C TYR A 100 -7.73 -9.18 1.61
N TYR A 101 -8.37 -8.62 2.63
CA TYR A 101 -7.89 -7.45 3.36
C TYR A 101 -6.49 -7.70 3.94
N PRO A 102 -5.59 -6.70 3.97
CA PRO A 102 -4.25 -6.86 4.51
C PRO A 102 -4.24 -7.25 5.99
N ILE A 103 -3.41 -8.23 6.34
CA ILE A 103 -3.16 -8.60 7.75
C ILE A 103 -2.48 -7.44 8.48
N LEU A 104 -1.47 -6.85 7.84
CA LEU A 104 -0.81 -5.63 8.29
C LEU A 104 -1.30 -4.46 7.43
N PRO A 105 -2.21 -3.61 7.96
CA PRO A 105 -2.67 -2.45 7.22
C PRO A 105 -1.49 -1.47 7.00
N PRO A 106 -1.47 -0.77 5.85
CA PRO A 106 -0.48 0.27 5.60
C PRO A 106 -0.70 1.45 6.56
N ASP A 107 0.40 2.11 6.95
CA ASP A 107 0.34 3.34 7.77
C ASP A 107 -0.21 4.54 6.97
N ILE A 108 -0.15 4.48 5.63
CA ILE A 108 -0.73 5.47 4.72
C ILE A 108 -2.05 4.95 4.12
N PRO A 109 -3.15 5.73 4.16
CA PRO A 109 -4.37 5.37 3.47
C PRO A 109 -4.13 5.46 1.95
N TYR A 110 -4.34 4.35 1.23
CA TYR A 110 -4.33 4.38 -0.22
C TYR A 110 -5.63 4.98 -0.75
N ILE A 111 -5.51 6.08 -1.50
CA ILE A 111 -6.62 6.68 -2.25
C ILE A 111 -6.95 5.70 -3.39
N HIS A 112 -8.14 5.12 -3.39
CA HIS A 112 -8.58 4.16 -4.42
C HIS A 112 -8.73 4.90 -5.76
N ALA A 113 -8.12 4.36 -6.83
CA ALA A 113 -8.29 4.76 -8.24
C ALA A 113 -8.19 6.26 -8.60
N GLY A 114 -7.70 7.11 -7.69
CA GLY A 114 -7.50 8.54 -7.92
C GLY A 114 -6.03 8.86 -8.19
N TYR A 115 -5.79 9.90 -9.01
CA TYR A 115 -4.48 10.52 -9.12
C TYR A 115 -4.01 10.94 -7.72
N ALA A 116 -2.87 10.40 -7.25
CA ALA A 116 -2.28 10.69 -5.92
C ALA A 116 -1.94 12.19 -5.70
N GLU A 117 -2.03 12.97 -6.76
CA GLU A 117 -1.84 14.42 -6.85
C GLU A 117 -3.08 15.23 -6.42
N PHE A 118 -4.23 14.59 -6.21
CA PHE A 118 -5.30 15.16 -5.42
C PHE A 118 -5.39 14.42 -4.08
N PRO A 119 -4.87 14.99 -2.96
CA PRO A 119 -5.22 14.46 -1.65
C PRO A 119 -6.75 14.38 -1.51
N PRO A 120 -7.30 13.54 -0.61
CA PRO A 120 -8.74 13.47 -0.32
C PRO A 120 -9.32 14.77 0.28
N GLU A 121 -8.70 15.90 0.02
CA GLU A 121 -8.89 17.21 0.61
C GLU A 121 -9.11 18.20 -0.54
N LEU A 122 -10.34 18.26 -1.06
CA LEU A 122 -10.80 19.40 -1.87
C LEU A 122 -10.90 20.63 -0.96
N GLY A 123 -9.76 21.25 -0.64
CA GLY A 123 -9.68 22.44 0.21
C GLY A 123 -8.24 22.85 0.52
N ASN A 124 -8.02 24.16 0.69
CA ASN A 124 -6.73 24.69 1.15
C ASN A 124 -6.55 24.36 2.64
N GLU A 125 -5.86 23.27 2.96
CA GLU A 125 -5.43 22.96 4.33
C GLU A 125 -4.02 23.51 4.60
N SER A 126 -3.89 24.28 5.67
CA SER A 126 -2.62 24.77 6.22
C SER A 126 -1.89 23.74 7.09
N LYS A 127 -2.27 22.46 7.00
CA LYS A 127 -1.87 21.43 7.98
C LYS A 127 -0.49 20.84 7.71
N TYR A 128 -0.05 20.80 6.45
CA TYR A 128 1.29 20.33 6.09
C TYR A 128 2.05 21.42 5.33
N PRO A 129 3.28 21.78 5.74
CA PRO A 129 4.14 22.61 4.92
C PRO A 129 4.51 21.80 3.66
N TYR A 130 4.06 22.23 2.49
CA TYR A 130 4.38 21.64 1.18
C TYR A 130 5.84 21.85 0.75
N VAL A 131 6.68 22.36 1.65
CA VAL A 131 8.13 22.39 1.46
C VAL A 131 8.68 21.16 2.15
N ARG A 132 9.21 20.21 1.36
CA ARG A 132 10.11 19.18 1.90
C ARG A 132 11.35 19.87 2.43
N ASP A 133 11.33 20.26 3.69
CA ASP A 133 12.51 20.67 4.40
C ASP A 133 13.12 19.42 5.04
N THR A 134 14.26 18.95 4.54
CA THR A 134 14.93 17.72 5.03
C THR A 134 15.50 17.87 6.45
N HIS A 135 15.25 19.01 7.11
CA HIS A 135 15.86 19.37 8.39
C HIS A 135 14.88 19.83 9.48
N GLN A 136 13.56 19.86 9.25
CA GLN A 136 12.60 20.41 10.24
C GLN A 136 11.92 19.40 11.17
N ASP A 137 12.12 18.09 10.99
CA ASP A 137 11.49 17.09 11.88
C ASP A 137 12.23 16.90 13.23
N PHE A 138 13.18 17.79 13.57
CA PHE A 138 13.87 17.81 14.86
C PHE A 138 13.26 18.87 15.80
N ASN A 139 12.13 18.53 16.41
CA ASN A 139 11.78 18.91 17.79
C ASN A 139 10.51 18.18 18.25
#